data_AF-A0A953Q317-F1
#
_entry.id   AF-A0A953Q317-F1
#
_cell.length_a   1.000
_cell.length_b   1.000
_cell.length_c   1.000
_cell.angle_alpha   90.00
_cell.angle_beta   90.00
_cell.angle_gamma   90.00
#
_symmetry.space_group_name_H-M   'P 1'
#
loop_
_entity.id
_entity.type
_entity.pdbx_description
1 polymer ?
#
loop_
_entity_poly.entity_id
_entity_poly.type
_entity_poly.pdbx_seq_one_letter_code
_entity_poly.pdbx_strand_id
1 'polypeptide(L)'
;FEFTLKAWQVITHEATSPAYRRLREALSDKQRREAGAFRLNSTVMMAWERTLDCARLLGSSVILFQCPARFTPTAEHKNNLRSFFREVQRSRTSSGFGEGLTFVWEPRGDWKPEEVQELCAELNLVQGGDPFAQTLPERGLGYFRLHGRSGYRYRFSDADLAELLSLARQHTPCYVLFNNVSMLEDARRFRALASS
;
A
#
# COMPACT_ATOMS: atom_id res chain seq x y z
N PHE A 1 -15.36 -9.69 9.04
CA PHE A 1 -15.20 -8.56 8.10
C PHE A 1 -14.00 -7.76 8.56
N GLU A 2 -13.17 -7.29 7.65
CA GLU A 2 -11.93 -6.59 7.95
C GLU A 2 -11.77 -5.37 7.03
N PHE A 3 -11.24 -4.28 7.58
CA PHE A 3 -10.79 -3.13 6.80
C PHE A 3 -9.29 -3.24 6.53
N THR A 4 -8.86 -2.81 5.36
CA THR A 4 -7.46 -2.45 5.11
C THR A 4 -7.34 -0.94 5.02
N LEU A 5 -6.28 -0.37 5.58
CA LEU A 5 -6.12 1.08 5.69
C LEU A 5 -5.02 1.57 4.74
N LYS A 6 -5.30 2.57 3.91
CA LYS A 6 -4.23 3.30 3.22
C LYS A 6 -3.61 4.30 4.19
N ALA A 7 -2.29 4.22 4.36
CA ALA A 7 -1.52 5.16 5.16
C ALA A 7 -1.73 6.60 4.69
N TRP A 8 -1.71 7.55 5.63
CA TRP A 8 -1.92 8.95 5.27
C TRP A 8 -0.84 9.43 4.30
N GLN A 9 -1.26 10.10 3.22
CA GLN A 9 -0.36 10.54 2.14
C GLN A 9 0.79 11.42 2.60
N VAL A 10 0.70 12.04 3.79
CA VAL A 10 1.79 12.82 4.42
C VAL A 10 3.04 11.97 4.66
N ILE A 11 2.90 10.64 4.75
CA ILE A 11 4.03 9.71 4.86
C ILE A 11 4.70 9.49 3.51
N THR A 12 3.93 9.26 2.44
CA THR A 12 4.46 8.74 1.17
C THR A 12 4.60 9.78 0.07
N HIS A 13 3.77 10.84 0.05
CA HIS A 13 3.72 11.84 -1.01
C HIS A 13 4.27 13.18 -0.52
N GLU A 14 5.18 13.78 -1.27
CA GLU A 14 5.59 15.17 -1.03
C GLU A 14 4.43 16.15 -1.24
N ALA A 15 4.45 17.28 -0.55
CA ALA A 15 3.36 18.28 -0.58
C ALA A 15 3.09 18.88 -1.98
N THR A 16 4.02 18.73 -2.93
CA THR A 16 3.86 19.12 -4.33
C THR A 16 2.94 18.17 -5.11
N SER A 17 2.62 17.00 -4.55
CA SER A 17 1.77 16.01 -5.20
C SER A 17 0.33 16.52 -5.37
N PRO A 18 -0.34 16.22 -6.51
CA PRO A 18 -1.76 16.50 -6.70
C PRO A 18 -2.68 15.93 -5.61
N ALA A 19 -2.24 14.91 -4.88
CA ALA A 19 -2.98 14.31 -3.77
C ALA A 19 -3.31 15.34 -2.67
N TYR A 20 -2.51 16.40 -2.51
CA TYR A 20 -2.72 17.45 -1.50
C TYR A 20 -3.84 18.43 -1.84
N ARG A 21 -4.31 18.49 -3.09
CA ARG A 21 -5.42 19.40 -3.48
C ARG A 21 -6.72 19.09 -2.75
N ARG A 22 -6.91 17.83 -2.32
CA ARG A 22 -8.11 17.36 -1.62
C ARG A 22 -7.90 17.20 -0.11
N LEU A 23 -6.73 17.59 0.41
CA LEU A 23 -6.45 17.52 1.83
C LEU A 23 -7.32 18.57 2.53
N ARG A 24 -8.23 18.10 3.40
CA ARG A 24 -9.14 18.99 4.15
C ARG A 24 -8.44 19.75 5.26
N GLU A 25 -7.35 19.19 5.78
CA GLU A 25 -6.57 19.77 6.85
C GLU A 25 -5.41 20.57 6.29
N ALA A 26 -5.29 21.83 6.75
CA ALA A 26 -4.19 22.68 6.35
C ALA A 26 -2.90 22.25 7.06
N LEU A 27 -1.86 21.98 6.28
CA LEU A 27 -0.51 21.81 6.79
C LEU A 27 0.20 23.17 6.85
N SER A 28 0.91 23.40 7.95
CA SER A 28 1.87 24.52 8.06
C SER A 28 2.96 24.44 7.01
N ASP A 29 3.66 25.54 6.74
CA ASP A 29 4.76 25.56 5.77
C ASP A 29 5.89 24.60 6.15
N LYS A 30 6.15 24.44 7.46
CA LYS A 30 7.09 23.44 7.97
C LYS A 30 6.64 22.03 7.59
N GLN A 31 5.39 21.68 7.89
CA GLN A 31 4.84 20.35 7.58
C GLN A 31 4.83 20.07 6.07
N ARG A 32 4.53 21.08 5.24
CA ARG A 32 4.59 20.94 3.78
C ARG A 32 6.01 20.61 3.29
N ARG A 33 7.03 21.26 3.86
CA ARG A 33 8.44 20.97 3.53
C ARG A 33 8.91 19.62 4.02
N GLU A 34 8.34 19.11 5.12
CA GLU A 34 8.73 17.85 5.76
C GLU A 34 7.97 16.62 5.26
N ALA A 35 6.79 16.78 4.66
CA ALA A 35 5.92 15.68 4.26
C ALA A 35 6.48 14.83 3.10
N GLY A 36 6.21 13.53 3.14
CA GLY A 36 6.44 12.60 2.04
C GLY A 36 7.78 11.89 2.05
N ALA A 37 7.93 11.00 1.05
CA ALA A 37 9.13 10.23 0.78
C ALA A 37 9.68 9.42 1.98
N PHE A 38 8.81 9.06 2.94
CA PHE A 38 9.17 8.36 4.17
C PHE A 38 10.26 9.07 4.99
N ARG A 39 10.40 10.39 4.84
CA ARG A 39 11.44 11.14 5.57
C ARG A 39 11.18 11.05 7.06
N LEU A 40 12.14 10.51 7.82
CA LEU A 40 11.98 10.36 9.25
C LEU A 40 12.12 11.72 9.95
N ASN A 41 10.98 12.35 10.22
CA ASN A 41 10.87 13.66 10.88
C ASN A 41 9.54 13.77 11.64
N SER A 42 9.35 14.87 12.39
CA SER A 42 8.16 15.09 13.20
C SER A 42 6.85 15.07 12.41
N THR A 43 6.83 15.57 11.18
CA THR A 43 5.61 15.63 10.37
C THR A 43 5.18 14.24 9.88
N VAL A 44 6.13 13.45 9.40
CA VAL A 44 5.87 12.08 8.94
C VAL A 44 5.52 11.16 10.11
N MET A 45 6.17 11.31 11.27
CA MET A 45 5.85 10.53 12.46
C MET A 45 4.47 10.87 13.04
N MET A 46 4.08 12.14 13.06
CA MET A 46 2.71 12.54 13.40
C MET A 46 1.69 11.88 12.46
N ALA A 47 1.98 11.85 11.17
CA ALA A 47 1.10 11.20 10.19
C ALA A 47 1.02 9.68 10.38
N TRP A 48 2.13 9.05 10.80
CA TRP A 48 2.18 7.65 11.19
C TRP A 48 1.33 7.36 12.43
N GLU A 49 1.51 8.11 13.51
CA GLU A 49 0.74 7.96 14.76
C GLU A 49 -0.77 8.05 14.49
N ARG A 50 -1.19 9.04 13.71
CA ARG A 50 -2.60 9.16 13.32
C ARG A 50 -3.09 7.99 12.45
N THR A 51 -2.25 7.49 11.55
CA THR A 51 -2.57 6.30 10.75
C THR A 51 -2.77 5.09 11.67
N LEU A 52 -1.89 4.92 12.67
CA LEU A 52 -1.95 3.84 13.64
C LEU A 52 -3.20 3.94 14.52
N ASP A 53 -3.56 5.12 14.99
CA ASP A 53 -4.80 5.35 15.74
C ASP A 53 -6.05 5.01 14.92
N CYS A 54 -6.10 5.40 13.64
CA CYS A 54 -7.17 5.00 12.74
C CYS A 54 -7.22 3.48 12.55
N ALA A 55 -6.07 2.82 12.36
CA ALA A 55 -6.01 1.36 12.24
C ALA A 55 -6.54 0.68 13.51
N ARG A 56 -6.22 1.21 14.69
CA ARG A 56 -6.74 0.74 15.98
C ARG A 56 -8.24 0.84 16.08
N LEU A 57 -8.79 2.01 15.79
CA LEU A 57 -10.24 2.25 15.87
C LEU A 57 -11.02 1.37 14.90
N LEU A 58 -10.45 1.07 13.73
CA LEU A 58 -11.08 0.21 12.72
C LEU A 58 -10.82 -1.29 12.93
N GLY A 59 -9.95 -1.67 13.87
CA GLY A 59 -9.47 -3.04 14.01
C GLY A 59 -8.77 -3.57 12.74
N SER A 60 -8.13 -2.68 11.97
CA SER A 60 -7.47 -3.03 10.71
C SER A 60 -6.10 -3.66 11.00
N SER A 61 -5.84 -4.84 10.45
CA SER A 61 -4.54 -5.49 10.56
C SER A 61 -3.59 -5.15 9.41
N VAL A 62 -4.04 -4.45 8.37
CA VAL A 62 -3.25 -4.19 7.15
C VAL A 62 -3.17 -2.71 6.82
N ILE A 63 -1.95 -2.17 6.71
CA ILE A 63 -1.69 -0.78 6.33
C ILE A 63 -0.92 -0.72 5.01
N LEU A 64 -1.50 -0.06 4.02
CA LEU A 64 -0.96 0.13 2.68
C LEU A 64 -0.21 1.47 2.56
N PHE A 65 1.05 1.40 2.14
CA PHE A 65 1.93 2.51 1.79
C PHE A 65 2.08 2.58 0.26
N GLN A 66 1.12 3.25 -0.39
CA GLN A 66 1.21 3.54 -1.81
C GLN A 66 2.13 4.75 -2.06
N CYS A 67 3.11 4.58 -2.94
CA CYS A 67 4.04 5.63 -3.35
C CYS A 67 3.59 6.37 -4.61
N PRO A 68 4.01 7.63 -4.80
CA PRO A 68 3.92 8.31 -6.10
C PRO A 68 4.99 7.80 -7.08
N ALA A 69 4.78 8.05 -8.38
CA ALA A 69 5.76 7.70 -9.42
C ALA A 69 7.13 8.40 -9.27
N ARG A 70 7.16 9.55 -8.58
CA ARG A 70 8.42 10.28 -8.30
C ARG A 70 9.26 9.67 -7.18
N PHE A 71 8.71 8.71 -6.42
CA PHE A 71 9.50 7.97 -5.44
C PHE A 71 10.21 6.82 -6.15
N THR A 72 11.45 7.07 -6.58
CA THR A 72 12.31 6.22 -7.44
C THR A 72 13.47 5.59 -6.64
N PRO A 73 14.24 4.61 -7.16
CA PRO A 73 15.28 3.88 -6.43
C PRO A 73 16.58 4.66 -6.13
N THR A 74 16.48 5.92 -5.72
CA THR A 74 17.64 6.70 -5.27
C THR A 74 18.15 6.21 -3.92
N ALA A 75 19.44 6.44 -3.64
CA ALA A 75 20.02 6.12 -2.33
C ALA A 75 19.27 6.79 -1.18
N GLU A 76 18.85 8.04 -1.37
CA GLU A 76 18.05 8.80 -0.40
C GLU A 76 16.70 8.12 -0.12
N HIS A 77 15.93 7.78 -1.15
CA HIS A 77 14.62 7.15 -0.99
C HIS A 77 14.71 5.79 -0.30
N LYS A 78 15.73 4.98 -0.66
CA LYS A 78 15.99 3.70 0.02
C LYS A 78 16.33 3.91 1.49
N ASN A 79 17.16 4.89 1.82
CA ASN A 79 17.53 5.20 3.19
C ASN A 79 16.34 5.73 4.01
N ASN A 80 15.49 6.56 3.42
CA ASN A 80 14.25 7.03 4.06
C ASN A 80 13.31 5.85 4.37
N LEU A 81 13.08 4.98 3.38
CA LEU A 81 12.24 3.78 3.54
C LEU A 81 12.73 2.90 4.69
N ARG A 82 14.04 2.60 4.72
CA ARG A 82 14.68 1.82 5.79
C ARG A 82 14.54 2.48 7.14
N SER A 83 14.87 3.77 7.24
CA SER A 83 14.85 4.50 8.50
C SER A 83 13.43 4.57 9.08
N PHE A 84 12.44 4.86 8.22
CA PHE A 84 11.04 4.91 8.61
C PHE A 84 10.54 3.56 9.10
N PHE A 85 10.69 2.49 8.30
CA PHE A 85 10.15 1.18 8.68
C PHE A 85 10.82 0.57 9.90
N ARG A 86 12.15 0.76 10.07
CA ARG A 86 12.85 0.36 11.29
C ARG A 86 12.29 1.08 12.52
N GLU A 87 12.03 2.39 12.42
CA GLU A 87 11.48 3.15 13.53
C GLU A 87 10.04 2.76 13.87
N VAL A 88 9.17 2.62 12.87
CA VAL A 88 7.76 2.26 13.13
C VAL A 88 7.59 0.81 13.57
N GLN A 89 8.50 -0.10 13.18
CA GLN A 89 8.50 -1.47 13.70
C GLN A 89 9.03 -1.54 15.14
N ARG A 90 10.05 -0.75 15.47
CA ARG A 90 10.58 -0.62 16.83
C ARG A 90 9.55 -0.06 17.81
N SER A 91 8.75 0.93 17.41
CA SER A 91 7.74 1.55 18.29
C SER A 91 6.51 0.68 18.55
N ARG A 92 6.24 -0.31 17.69
CA ARG A 92 5.12 -1.27 17.84
C ARG A 92 5.27 -2.20 19.03
N THR A 93 6.49 -2.56 19.42
CA THR A 93 6.74 -3.47 20.54
C THR A 93 6.47 -2.83 21.91
N SER A 94 6.43 -1.49 21.97
CA SER A 94 6.33 -0.75 23.23
C SER A 94 4.88 -0.35 23.61
N SER A 95 3.94 -0.42 22.67
CA SER A 95 2.58 0.13 22.82
C SER A 95 1.47 -0.91 22.96
N GLY A 96 1.78 -2.21 22.84
CA GLY A 96 0.82 -3.33 22.92
C GLY A 96 -0.17 -3.42 21.75
N PHE A 97 -0.49 -2.29 21.12
CA PHE A 97 -1.21 -2.19 19.86
C PHE A 97 -0.23 -2.05 18.70
N GLY A 98 -0.09 -3.10 17.90
CA GLY A 98 0.87 -3.13 16.81
C GLY A 98 1.49 -4.50 16.60
N GLU A 99 1.43 -5.42 17.55
CA GLU A 99 1.72 -6.82 17.29
C GLU A 99 0.68 -7.34 16.28
N GLY A 100 1.14 -7.80 15.11
CA GLY A 100 0.26 -8.35 14.05
C GLY A 100 -0.13 -7.43 12.89
N LEU A 101 0.21 -6.12 12.88
CA LEU A 101 -0.01 -5.32 11.65
C LEU A 101 0.88 -5.78 10.49
N THR A 102 0.27 -6.01 9.34
CA THR A 102 0.94 -6.24 8.06
C THR A 102 1.12 -4.89 7.37
N PHE A 103 2.34 -4.60 6.95
CA PHE A 103 2.64 -3.43 6.14
C PHE A 103 2.77 -3.84 4.67
N VAL A 104 1.99 -3.17 3.82
CA VAL A 104 2.01 -3.40 2.37
C VAL A 104 2.67 -2.21 1.71
N TRP A 105 3.69 -2.44 0.89
CA TRP A 105 4.34 -1.40 0.09
C TRP A 105 3.95 -1.53 -1.37
N GLU A 106 3.47 -0.45 -1.96
CA GLU A 106 3.12 -0.37 -3.38
C GLU A 106 3.96 0.72 -4.04
N PRO A 107 5.16 0.37 -4.56
CA PRO A 107 5.95 1.28 -5.38
C PRO A 107 5.22 1.61 -6.67
N ARG A 108 5.40 2.84 -7.16
CA ARG A 108 4.90 3.29 -8.47
C ARG A 108 5.96 4.01 -9.31
N GLY A 109 7.16 4.21 -8.74
CA GLY A 109 8.31 4.72 -9.47
C GLY A 109 8.99 3.61 -10.26
N ASP A 110 10.06 3.99 -10.96
CA ASP A 110 10.85 3.09 -11.80
C ASP A 110 11.79 2.20 -10.97
N TRP A 111 11.22 1.29 -10.18
CA TRP A 111 11.93 0.31 -9.37
C TRP A 111 12.09 -0.99 -10.14
N LYS A 112 13.28 -1.59 -10.09
CA LYS A 112 13.45 -2.93 -10.64
C LYS A 112 12.79 -3.97 -9.71
N PRO A 113 12.22 -5.07 -10.25
CA PRO A 113 11.60 -6.11 -9.44
C PRO A 113 12.50 -6.64 -8.31
N GLU A 114 13.79 -6.82 -8.59
CA GLU A 114 14.75 -7.35 -7.62
C GLU A 114 14.96 -6.38 -6.44
N GLU A 115 14.99 -5.07 -6.71
CA GLU A 115 15.12 -4.04 -5.67
C GLU A 115 13.88 -3.99 -4.76
N VAL A 116 12.69 -4.17 -5.34
CA VAL A 116 11.44 -4.22 -4.58
C VAL A 116 11.43 -5.45 -3.68
N GLN A 117 11.80 -6.61 -4.22
CA GLN A 117 11.86 -7.86 -3.46
C GLN A 117 12.88 -7.79 -2.32
N GLU A 118 14.08 -7.27 -2.58
CA GLU A 118 15.13 -7.09 -1.57
C GLU A 118 14.65 -6.20 -0.42
N LEU A 119 14.06 -5.04 -0.73
CA LEU A 119 13.55 -4.11 0.29
C LEU A 119 12.35 -4.67 1.06
N CYS A 120 11.44 -5.38 0.39
CA CYS A 120 10.32 -6.05 1.05
C CYS A 120 10.83 -7.13 2.03
N ALA A 121 11.82 -7.93 1.64
CA ALA A 121 12.43 -8.92 2.52
C ALA A 121 13.18 -8.28 3.69
N GLU A 122 14.01 -7.26 3.42
CA GLU A 122 14.78 -6.54 4.44
C GLU A 122 13.88 -5.90 5.50
N LEU A 123 12.78 -5.29 5.06
CA LEU A 123 11.90 -4.48 5.90
C LEU A 123 10.64 -5.21 6.34
N ASN A 124 10.54 -6.52 6.10
CA ASN A 124 9.35 -7.34 6.41
C ASN A 124 8.04 -6.71 5.90
N LEU A 125 8.02 -6.36 4.60
CA LEU A 125 6.88 -5.76 3.92
C LEU A 125 6.27 -6.74 2.93
N VAL A 126 4.95 -6.66 2.77
CA VAL A 126 4.25 -7.31 1.67
C VAL A 126 4.29 -6.41 0.45
N GLN A 127 4.70 -6.93 -0.69
CA GLN A 127 4.59 -6.20 -1.95
C GLN A 127 3.12 -6.14 -2.40
N GLY A 128 2.58 -4.94 -2.54
CA GLY A 128 1.23 -4.70 -3.06
C GLY A 128 1.26 -4.18 -4.50
N GLY A 129 0.19 -4.43 -5.23
CA GLY A 129 -0.08 -3.79 -6.51
C GLY A 129 -0.90 -4.65 -7.47
N ASP A 130 -0.84 -4.35 -8.76
CA ASP A 130 -1.65 -5.03 -9.78
C ASP A 130 -0.91 -6.27 -10.31
N PRO A 131 -1.41 -7.51 -10.07
CA PRO A 131 -0.75 -8.74 -10.51
C PRO A 131 -0.68 -8.88 -12.04
N PHE A 132 -1.44 -8.07 -12.79
CA PHE A 132 -1.37 -8.04 -14.25
C PHE A 132 -0.35 -7.04 -14.81
N ALA A 133 0.14 -6.12 -13.98
CA ALA A 133 1.05 -5.06 -14.42
C ALA A 133 2.49 -5.26 -13.95
N GLN A 134 2.70 -6.07 -12.91
CA GLN A 134 4.02 -6.30 -12.33
C GLN A 134 4.13 -7.71 -11.74
N THR A 135 5.36 -8.20 -11.66
CA THR A 135 5.67 -9.45 -10.95
C THR A 135 5.53 -9.23 -9.45
N LEU A 136 4.68 -10.03 -8.82
CA LEU A 136 4.52 -10.12 -7.37
C LEU A 136 5.17 -11.43 -6.87
N PRO A 137 5.51 -11.53 -5.56
CA PRO A 137 5.97 -12.79 -4.99
C PRO A 137 4.97 -13.92 -5.24
N GLU A 138 5.43 -15.15 -5.49
CA GLU A 138 4.54 -16.28 -5.82
C GLU A 138 3.74 -16.81 -4.63
N ARG A 139 4.19 -16.57 -3.40
CA ARG A 139 3.63 -17.17 -2.18
C ARG A 139 3.61 -16.18 -1.01
N GLY A 140 2.86 -16.54 0.03
CA GLY A 140 2.65 -15.71 1.22
C GLY A 140 1.39 -14.87 1.11
N LEU A 141 1.33 -13.78 1.87
CA LEU A 141 0.19 -12.86 1.86
C LEU A 141 0.12 -12.11 0.52
N GLY A 142 -0.99 -12.23 -0.19
CA GLY A 142 -1.24 -11.51 -1.44
C GLY A 142 -1.99 -10.20 -1.17
N TYR A 143 -1.56 -9.09 -1.78
CA TYR A 143 -2.28 -7.81 -1.70
C TYR A 143 -2.45 -7.18 -3.09
N PHE A 144 -3.50 -7.59 -3.79
CA PHE A 144 -3.78 -7.21 -5.16
C PHE A 144 -4.64 -5.95 -5.21
N ARG A 145 -4.22 -4.99 -6.03
CA ARG A 145 -4.95 -3.74 -6.25
C ARG A 145 -5.12 -3.50 -7.73
N LEU A 146 -6.34 -3.72 -8.19
CA LEU A 146 -6.67 -3.71 -9.61
C LEU A 146 -7.14 -2.33 -10.02
N HIS A 147 -6.38 -1.68 -10.90
CA HIS A 147 -6.73 -0.37 -11.45
C HIS A 147 -7.30 -0.46 -12.87
N GLY A 148 -7.42 -1.68 -13.40
CA GLY A 148 -7.84 -1.97 -14.77
C GLY A 148 -6.64 -2.07 -15.72
N ARG A 149 -6.63 -3.11 -16.58
CA ARG A 149 -5.50 -3.42 -17.48
C ARG A 149 -5.13 -2.27 -18.43
N SER A 150 -6.14 -1.57 -18.95
CA SER A 150 -5.97 -0.37 -19.81
C SER A 150 -6.42 0.93 -19.12
N GLY A 151 -6.45 0.93 -17.78
CA GLY A 151 -6.81 2.08 -16.95
C GLY A 151 -8.18 1.97 -16.28
N TYR A 152 -8.54 3.03 -15.55
CA TYR A 152 -9.61 2.99 -14.54
C TYR A 152 -11.01 2.66 -15.09
N ARG A 153 -11.27 2.89 -16.39
CA ARG A 153 -12.56 2.57 -17.03
C ARG A 153 -12.65 1.12 -17.52
N TYR A 154 -11.58 0.36 -17.43
CA TYR A 154 -11.57 -1.04 -17.82
C TYR A 154 -12.55 -1.84 -16.95
N ARG A 155 -13.29 -2.74 -17.59
CA ARG A 155 -14.18 -3.71 -16.96
C ARG A 155 -13.60 -5.09 -17.18
N PHE A 156 -13.39 -5.84 -16.11
CA PHE A 156 -12.79 -7.17 -16.18
C PHE A 156 -13.76 -8.15 -16.84
N SER A 157 -13.28 -8.91 -17.83
CA SER A 157 -14.00 -10.03 -18.42
C SER A 157 -14.03 -11.23 -17.48
N ASP A 158 -14.90 -12.21 -17.74
CA ASP A 158 -14.90 -13.46 -16.96
C ASP A 158 -13.56 -14.21 -17.06
N ALA A 159 -12.89 -14.13 -18.21
CA ALA A 159 -11.56 -14.70 -18.40
C ALA A 159 -10.51 -14.01 -17.52
N ASP A 160 -10.53 -12.67 -17.43
CA ASP A 160 -9.62 -11.94 -16.54
C ASP A 160 -9.86 -12.30 -15.07
N LEU A 161 -11.13 -12.46 -14.66
CA LEU A 161 -11.48 -12.83 -13.29
C LEU A 161 -11.07 -14.27 -12.95
N ALA A 162 -11.14 -15.19 -13.91
CA ALA A 162 -10.64 -16.55 -13.75
C ALA A 162 -9.10 -16.59 -13.64
N GLU A 163 -8.40 -15.80 -14.47
CA GLU A 163 -6.95 -15.62 -14.38
C GLU A 163 -6.55 -15.04 -13.01
N LEU A 164 -7.24 -13.98 -12.57
CA LEU A 164 -7.06 -13.37 -11.26
C LEU A 164 -7.26 -14.37 -10.11
N LEU A 165 -8.27 -15.24 -10.20
CA LEU A 165 -8.55 -16.23 -9.18
C LEU A 165 -7.43 -17.28 -9.09
N SER A 166 -6.90 -17.70 -10.24
CA SER A 166 -5.74 -18.60 -10.30
C SER A 166 -4.53 -18.00 -9.58
N LEU A 167 -4.22 -16.72 -9.85
CA LEU A 167 -3.15 -15.98 -9.19
C LEU A 167 -3.43 -15.83 -7.68
N ALA A 168 -4.64 -15.43 -7.31
CA ALA A 168 -5.00 -15.21 -5.91
C ALA A 168 -4.92 -16.49 -5.06
N ARG A 169 -5.23 -17.67 -5.64
CA ARG A 169 -5.16 -18.98 -4.97
C ARG A 169 -3.73 -19.42 -4.63
N GLN A 170 -2.70 -18.78 -5.19
CA GLN A 170 -1.30 -19.04 -4.83
C GLN A 170 -0.92 -18.41 -3.47
N HIS A 171 -1.76 -17.52 -2.94
CA HIS A 171 -1.53 -16.75 -1.73
C HIS A 171 -2.46 -17.15 -0.59
N THR A 172 -2.02 -16.98 0.66
CA THR A 172 -2.84 -17.27 1.84
C THR A 172 -2.45 -16.36 3.02
N PRO A 173 -3.31 -15.43 3.48
CA PRO A 173 -4.52 -14.96 2.80
C PRO A 173 -4.19 -14.10 1.56
N CYS A 174 -5.19 -13.83 0.71
CA CYS A 174 -5.08 -12.92 -0.42
C CYS A 174 -6.16 -11.82 -0.34
N TYR A 175 -5.74 -10.56 -0.29
CA TYR A 175 -6.62 -9.39 -0.37
C TYR A 175 -6.72 -8.93 -1.82
N VAL A 176 -7.93 -8.88 -2.37
CA VAL A 176 -8.19 -8.43 -3.75
C VAL A 176 -9.06 -7.18 -3.73
N LEU A 177 -8.47 -6.04 -4.11
CA LEU A 177 -9.11 -4.73 -4.09
C LEU A 177 -9.31 -4.20 -5.51
N PHE A 178 -10.57 -4.14 -5.94
CA PHE A 178 -10.95 -3.50 -7.20
C PHE A 178 -11.01 -1.98 -7.01
N ASN A 179 -10.24 -1.27 -7.83
CA ASN A 179 -10.14 0.20 -7.88
C ASN A 179 -10.31 0.67 -9.33
N ASN A 180 -11.32 0.19 -10.03
CA ASN A 180 -11.77 0.63 -11.36
C ASN A 180 -13.21 1.17 -11.27
N VAL A 181 -13.76 1.76 -12.34
CA VAL A 181 -15.11 2.36 -12.33
C VAL A 181 -16.18 1.32 -11.99
N SER A 182 -16.08 0.10 -12.54
CA SER A 182 -17.02 -1.01 -12.29
C SER A 182 -16.67 -1.85 -11.05
N MET A 183 -15.84 -1.34 -10.12
CA MET A 183 -15.28 -2.10 -9.01
C MET A 183 -16.28 -2.91 -8.19
N LEU A 184 -17.49 -2.37 -7.93
CA LEU A 184 -18.51 -3.08 -7.15
C LEU A 184 -19.04 -4.32 -7.89
N GLU A 185 -19.24 -4.20 -9.20
CA GLU A 185 -19.73 -5.29 -10.02
C GLU A 185 -18.65 -6.36 -10.20
N ASP A 186 -17.42 -5.93 -10.54
CA ASP A 186 -16.30 -6.84 -10.74
C ASP A 186 -15.94 -7.59 -9.45
N ALA A 187 -15.96 -6.92 -8.29
CA ALA A 187 -15.76 -7.56 -7.00
C ALA A 187 -16.86 -8.59 -6.67
N ARG A 188 -18.12 -8.33 -7.03
CA ARG A 188 -19.23 -9.28 -6.81
C ARG A 188 -19.09 -10.51 -7.70
N ARG A 189 -18.76 -10.33 -8.97
CA ARG A 189 -18.51 -11.42 -9.93
C ARG A 189 -17.31 -12.26 -9.49
N PHE A 190 -16.21 -11.62 -9.10
CA PHE A 190 -15.04 -12.30 -8.57
C PHE A 190 -15.34 -13.10 -7.31
N ARG A 191 -16.09 -12.51 -6.36
CA ARG A 191 -16.50 -13.21 -5.13
C ARG A 191 -17.37 -14.44 -5.43
N ALA A 192 -18.31 -14.33 -6.37
CA ALA A 192 -19.14 -15.46 -6.78
C ALA A 192 -18.28 -16.60 -7.33
N LEU A 193 -17.31 -16.28 -8.19
CA LEU A 193 -16.36 -17.24 -8.74
C LEU A 193 -15.41 -17.84 -7.68
N ALA A 194 -14.99 -17.06 -6.69
CA ALA A 194 -14.13 -17.55 -5.62
C ALA A 194 -14.86 -18.45 -4.60
N SER A 195 -16.20 -18.37 -4.57
CA SER A 195 -17.06 -19.13 -3.65
C SER A 195 -17.65 -20.41 -4.27
N SER A 196 -17.40 -20.64 -5.57
CA SER A 196 -17.73 -21.88 -6.28
C SER A 196 -16.59 -22.89 -6.19
#